data_AF-A0A2J8KFX1-F1
#
_entry.id   AF-A0A2J8KFX1-F1
#
_cell.length_a   1.000
_cell.length_b   1.000
_cell.length_c   1.000
_cell.angle_alpha   90.00
_cell.angle_beta   90.00
_cell.angle_gamma   90.00
#
_symmetry.space_group_name_H-M   'P 1'
#
loop_
_entity.id
_entity.type
_entity.pdbx_description
1 polymer ?
#
loop_
_entity_poly.entity_id
_entity_poly.type
_entity_poly.pdbx_seq_one_letter_code
_entity_poly.pdbx_strand_id
1 'polypeptide(L)'
;MSQKHLQINQTFEELRLVTQDTENELKKLQQTQEYFIIQYQESLRIQAQFAQLAQLSPQERLSRETALQQKQVSLEAWLQREAQTLQQYRVELAEKHQKTLQLLRKQQTIILDDELIQWKRRQQLAGNGGPPEGSLDVLQS
;
A
#
# COMPACT_ATOMS: atom_id res chain seq x y z
N MET A 1 6.70 25.42 -24.29
CA MET A 1 7.06 24.28 -23.43
C MET A 1 8.01 23.38 -24.20
N SER A 2 9.20 23.09 -23.65
CA SER A 2 10.16 22.18 -24.29
C SER A 2 9.66 20.72 -24.19
N GLN A 3 10.09 19.86 -25.13
CA GLN A 3 9.78 18.42 -25.12
C GLN A 3 10.18 17.75 -23.80
N LYS A 4 11.28 18.20 -23.18
CA LYS A 4 11.76 17.69 -21.88
C LYS A 4 10.80 18.03 -20.74
N HIS A 5 10.24 19.24 -20.72
CA HIS A 5 9.26 19.64 -19.72
C HIS A 5 7.94 18.87 -19.85
N LEU A 6 7.50 18.57 -21.08
CA LEU A 6 6.32 17.73 -21.30
C LEU A 6 6.52 16.32 -20.74
N GLN A 7 7.71 15.73 -20.94
CA GLN A 7 8.05 14.41 -20.41
C GLN A 7 8.12 14.39 -18.88
N ILE A 8 8.66 15.46 -18.27
CA ILE A 8 8.66 15.67 -16.81
C ILE A 8 7.23 15.68 -16.28
N ASN A 9 6.34 16.47 -16.89
CA ASN A 9 4.95 16.57 -16.45
C ASN A 9 4.18 15.26 -16.62
N GLN A 10 4.44 14.51 -17.70
CA GLN A 10 3.87 13.17 -17.88
C GLN A 10 4.31 12.22 -16.76
N THR A 11 5.59 12.28 -16.36
CA THR A 11 6.13 11.44 -15.28
C THR A 11 5.53 11.83 -13.92
N PHE A 12 5.29 13.12 -13.67
CA PHE A 12 4.58 13.56 -12.47
C PHE A 12 3.13 13.08 -12.43
N GLU A 13 2.44 13.11 -13.56
CA GLU A 13 1.07 12.59 -13.64
C GLU A 13 1.04 11.07 -13.43
N GLU A 14 2.00 10.34 -14.00
CA GLU A 14 2.18 8.91 -13.72
C GLU A 14 2.41 8.66 -12.23
N LEU A 15 3.36 9.38 -11.60
CA LEU A 15 3.62 9.31 -10.16
C LEU A 15 2.36 9.60 -9.33
N ARG A 16 1.56 10.60 -9.71
CA ARG A 16 0.29 10.92 -9.05
C ARG A 16 -0.68 9.74 -9.11
N LEU A 17 -0.88 9.17 -10.29
CA LEU A 17 -1.81 8.06 -10.52
C LEU A 17 -1.37 6.80 -9.76
N VAL A 18 -0.10 6.39 -9.88
CA VAL A 18 0.38 5.17 -9.21
C VAL A 18 0.39 5.30 -7.69
N THR A 19 0.67 6.50 -7.16
CA THR A 19 0.61 6.74 -5.71
C THR A 19 -0.83 6.67 -5.21
N GLN A 20 -1.79 7.23 -5.96
CA GLN A 20 -3.20 7.18 -5.61
C GLN A 20 -3.78 5.76 -5.70
N ASP A 21 -3.39 4.99 -6.71
CA ASP A 21 -3.75 3.57 -6.83
C ASP A 21 -3.22 2.74 -5.67
N THR A 22 -1.93 2.93 -5.32
CA THR A 22 -1.29 2.23 -4.18
C THR A 22 -2.02 2.53 -2.87
N GLU A 23 -2.45 3.77 -2.64
CA GLU A 23 -3.26 4.14 -1.46
C GLU A 23 -4.63 3.45 -1.45
N ASN A 24 -5.29 3.31 -2.60
CA ASN A 24 -6.56 2.58 -2.67
C ASN A 24 -6.39 1.10 -2.30
N GLU A 25 -5.29 0.48 -2.74
CA GLU A 25 -4.96 -0.89 -2.35
C GLU A 25 -4.60 -1.02 -0.89
N LEU A 26 -3.89 -0.06 -0.31
CA LEU A 26 -3.63 -0.01 1.12
C LEU A 26 -4.94 0.03 1.93
N LYS A 27 -5.91 0.85 1.53
CA LYS A 27 -7.23 0.90 2.17
C LYS A 27 -7.97 -0.43 2.08
N LYS A 28 -7.93 -1.09 0.92
CA LYS A 28 -8.52 -2.41 0.73
C LYS A 28 -7.84 -3.45 1.63
N LEU A 29 -6.51 -3.46 1.68
CA LEU A 29 -5.73 -4.36 2.54
C LEU A 29 -6.10 -4.14 4.02
N GLN A 30 -6.21 -2.89 4.46
CA GLN A 30 -6.62 -2.56 5.82
C GLN A 30 -8.01 -3.13 6.14
N GLN A 31 -9.00 -2.93 5.27
CA GLN A 31 -10.35 -3.48 5.46
C GLN A 31 -10.35 -5.01 5.54
N THR A 32 -9.58 -5.67 4.67
CA THR A 32 -9.42 -7.14 4.72
C THR A 32 -8.79 -7.57 6.04
N GLN A 33 -7.79 -6.85 6.53
CA GLN A 33 -7.13 -7.15 7.79
C GLN A 33 -8.06 -6.94 9.00
N GLU A 34 -8.87 -5.88 9.00
CA GLU A 34 -9.86 -5.62 10.04
C GLU A 34 -10.90 -6.76 10.11
N TYR A 35 -11.41 -7.20 8.96
CA TYR A 35 -12.32 -8.34 8.90
C TYR A 35 -11.67 -9.65 9.38
N PHE A 36 -10.43 -9.90 8.96
CA PHE A 36 -9.65 -11.06 9.41
C PHE A 36 -9.51 -11.10 10.93
N ILE A 37 -9.20 -9.97 11.58
CA ILE A 37 -9.06 -9.88 13.04
C ILE A 37 -10.37 -10.27 13.75
N ILE A 38 -11.52 -9.82 13.24
CA ILE A 38 -12.84 -10.17 13.80
C ILE A 38 -13.07 -11.68 13.70
N GLN A 39 -12.79 -12.29 12.55
CA GLN A 39 -12.93 -13.74 12.36
C GLN A 39 -11.94 -14.54 13.22
N TYR A 40 -10.74 -14.03 13.41
CA TYR A 40 -9.76 -14.64 14.31
C TYR A 40 -10.25 -14.62 15.76
N GLN A 41 -10.80 -13.49 16.23
CA GLN A 41 -11.42 -13.41 17.55
C GLN A 41 -12.61 -14.36 17.71
N GLU A 42 -13.43 -14.52 16.67
CA GLU A 42 -14.50 -15.51 16.64
C GLU A 42 -13.95 -16.93 16.83
N SER A 43 -12.81 -17.27 16.23
CA SER A 43 -12.19 -18.60 16.43
C SER A 43 -11.80 -18.85 17.88
N LEU A 44 -11.23 -17.84 18.55
CA LEU A 44 -10.89 -17.91 19.98
C LEU A 44 -12.15 -18.05 20.84
N ARG A 45 -13.24 -17.37 20.46
CA ARG A 45 -14.53 -17.48 21.13
C ARG A 45 -15.12 -18.89 20.99
N ILE A 46 -15.03 -19.50 19.81
CA ILE A 46 -15.46 -20.88 19.57
C ILE A 46 -14.60 -21.84 20.41
N GLN A 47 -13.28 -21.64 20.45
CA GLN A 47 -12.37 -22.44 21.26
C GLN A 47 -12.75 -22.40 22.75
N ALA A 48 -13.09 -21.22 23.28
CA ALA A 48 -13.52 -21.06 24.66
C ALA A 48 -14.88 -21.75 24.96
N GLN A 49 -15.76 -21.91 23.97
CA GLN A 49 -17.05 -22.59 24.17
C GLN A 49 -16.91 -24.08 24.43
N PHE A 50 -15.82 -24.72 23.98
CA PHE A 50 -15.56 -26.13 24.30
C PHE A 50 -15.42 -26.37 25.81
N ALA A 51 -14.83 -25.44 26.55
CA ALA A 51 -14.72 -25.54 28.01
C ALA A 51 -16.08 -25.52 28.72
N GLN A 52 -17.11 -24.93 28.08
CA GLN A 52 -18.46 -24.81 28.65
C GLN A 52 -19.32 -26.06 28.40
N LEU A 53 -18.90 -26.95 27.50
CA LEU A 53 -19.63 -28.19 27.17
C LEU A 53 -19.79 -29.13 28.37
N ALA A 54 -18.88 -29.07 29.35
CA ALA A 54 -18.92 -29.89 30.55
C ALA A 54 -20.19 -29.66 31.40
N GLN A 55 -20.84 -28.50 31.28
CA GLN A 55 -22.04 -28.14 32.05
C GLN A 55 -23.35 -28.65 31.41
N LEU A 56 -23.28 -29.22 30.20
CA LEU A 56 -24.46 -29.69 29.45
C LEU A 56 -24.76 -31.16 29.74
N SER A 57 -26.03 -31.54 29.51
CA SER A 57 -26.45 -32.94 29.52
C SER A 57 -25.73 -33.74 28.41
N PRO A 58 -25.55 -35.07 28.56
CA PRO A 58 -24.79 -35.86 27.59
C PRO A 58 -25.30 -35.77 26.14
N GLN A 59 -26.62 -35.69 25.96
CA GLN A 59 -27.24 -35.66 24.64
C GLN A 59 -27.13 -34.28 23.96
N GLU A 60 -27.26 -33.19 24.73
CA GLU A 60 -27.04 -31.83 24.25
C GLU A 60 -25.55 -31.53 24.03
N ARG A 61 -24.68 -32.13 24.83
CA ARG A 61 -23.23 -32.01 24.71
C ARG A 61 -22.75 -32.52 23.36
N LEU A 62 -23.14 -33.73 22.97
CA LEU A 62 -22.69 -34.36 21.73
C LEU A 62 -23.10 -33.56 20.48
N SER A 63 -24.35 -33.09 20.44
CA SER A 63 -24.84 -32.30 19.31
C SER A 63 -24.14 -30.94 19.21
N ARG A 64 -23.93 -30.27 20.35
CA ARG A 64 -23.26 -28.96 20.40
C ARG A 64 -21.77 -29.06 20.12
N GLU A 65 -21.10 -30.10 20.62
CA GLU A 65 -19.70 -30.38 20.32
C GLU A 65 -19.48 -30.58 18.82
N THR A 66 -20.32 -31.40 18.18
CA THR A 66 -20.24 -31.64 16.73
C THR A 66 -20.41 -30.34 15.94
N ALA A 67 -21.38 -29.50 16.32
CA ALA A 67 -21.62 -28.22 15.67
C ALA A 67 -20.46 -27.22 15.86
N LEU A 68 -19.85 -27.18 17.05
CA LEU A 68 -18.68 -26.33 17.32
C LEU A 68 -17.46 -26.80 16.54
N GLN A 69 -17.21 -28.11 16.47
CA GLN A 69 -16.10 -28.68 15.67
C GLN A 69 -16.25 -28.33 14.18
N GLN A 70 -17.44 -28.49 13.61
CA GLN A 70 -17.69 -28.13 12.21
C GLN A 70 -17.43 -26.64 11.94
N LYS A 71 -17.91 -25.76 12.84
CA LYS A 71 -17.65 -24.32 12.74
C LYS A 71 -16.16 -24.01 12.86
N GLN A 72 -15.47 -24.61 13.81
CA GLN A 72 -14.03 -24.43 14.03
C GLN A 72 -13.24 -24.80 12.78
N VAL A 73 -13.45 -26.00 12.23
CA VAL A 73 -12.74 -26.46 11.02
C VAL A 73 -12.98 -25.51 9.84
N SER A 74 -14.23 -25.09 9.63
CA SER A 74 -14.57 -24.17 8.54
C SER A 74 -13.90 -22.80 8.69
N LEU A 75 -13.84 -22.29 9.92
CA LEU A 75 -13.26 -20.99 10.24
C LEU A 75 -11.73 -21.03 10.20
N GLU A 76 -11.10 -22.10 10.69
CA GLU A 76 -9.65 -22.29 10.61
C GLU A 76 -9.18 -22.42 9.15
N ALA A 77 -9.91 -23.16 8.33
CA ALA A 77 -9.61 -23.25 6.89
C ALA A 77 -9.72 -21.88 6.21
N TRP A 78 -10.75 -21.09 6.58
CA TRP A 78 -10.91 -19.73 6.08
C TRP A 78 -9.77 -18.82 6.55
N LEU A 79 -9.43 -18.83 7.84
CA LEU A 79 -8.34 -18.03 8.40
C LEU A 79 -7.00 -18.35 7.74
N GLN A 80 -6.70 -19.63 7.51
CA GLN A 80 -5.46 -20.03 6.86
C GLN A 80 -5.37 -19.49 5.42
N ARG A 81 -6.47 -19.58 4.67
CA ARG A 81 -6.54 -19.02 3.32
C ARG A 81 -6.42 -17.50 3.33
N GLU A 82 -7.14 -16.84 4.22
CA GLU A 82 -7.17 -15.37 4.27
C GLU A 82 -5.83 -14.79 4.75
N ALA A 83 -5.12 -15.48 5.64
CA ALA A 83 -3.77 -15.11 6.04
C ALA A 83 -2.79 -15.13 4.84
N GLN A 84 -2.91 -16.12 3.96
CA GLN A 84 -2.12 -16.17 2.72
C GLN A 84 -2.47 -15.02 1.77
N THR A 85 -3.76 -14.74 1.59
CA THR A 85 -4.25 -13.59 0.79
C THR A 85 -3.70 -12.27 1.34
N LEU A 86 -3.78 -12.04 2.65
CA LEU A 86 -3.24 -10.85 3.30
C LEU A 86 -1.73 -10.72 3.10
N GLN A 87 -1.00 -11.82 3.23
CA GLN A 87 0.45 -11.82 3.02
C GLN A 87 0.79 -11.49 1.56
N GLN A 88 0.04 -12.02 0.60
CA GLN A 88 0.21 -11.69 -0.81
C GLN A 88 -0.03 -10.19 -1.06
N TYR A 89 -1.14 -9.63 -0.58
CA TYR A 89 -1.41 -8.20 -0.73
C TYR A 89 -0.34 -7.31 -0.09
N ARG A 90 0.23 -7.70 1.05
CA ARG A 90 1.32 -6.97 1.69
C ARG A 90 2.58 -6.93 0.83
N VAL A 91 2.93 -8.05 0.20
CA VAL A 91 4.08 -8.12 -0.70
C VAL A 91 3.83 -7.31 -1.97
N GLU A 92 2.67 -7.46 -2.60
CA GLU A 92 2.29 -6.70 -3.79
C GLU A 92 2.31 -5.18 -3.53
N LEU A 93 1.79 -4.74 -2.39
CA LEU A 93 1.81 -3.33 -1.99
C LEU A 93 3.24 -2.82 -1.76
N ALA A 94 4.09 -3.62 -1.11
CA ALA A 94 5.49 -3.28 -0.91
C ALA A 94 6.25 -3.15 -2.23
N GLU A 95 6.01 -4.06 -3.18
CA GLU A 95 6.59 -4.01 -4.53
C GLU A 95 6.10 -2.78 -5.31
N LYS A 96 4.82 -2.42 -5.20
CA LYS A 96 4.29 -1.19 -5.80
C LYS A 96 4.96 0.06 -5.24
N HIS A 97 5.06 0.17 -3.91
CA HIS A 97 5.81 1.27 -3.30
C HIS A 97 7.26 1.32 -3.78
N GLN A 98 7.94 0.17 -3.86
CA GLN A 98 9.30 0.11 -4.36
C GLN A 98 9.43 0.65 -5.79
N LYS A 99 8.51 0.26 -6.70
CA LYS A 99 8.47 0.77 -8.08
C LYS A 99 8.20 2.27 -8.14
N THR A 100 7.22 2.76 -7.38
CA THR A 100 6.91 4.20 -7.30
C THR A 100 8.10 5.01 -6.78
N LEU A 101 8.79 4.53 -5.74
CA LEU A 101 9.98 5.20 -5.20
C LEU A 101 11.16 5.20 -6.18
N GLN A 102 11.33 4.14 -6.96
CA GLN A 102 12.35 4.10 -8.03
C GLN A 102 12.06 5.16 -9.11
N LEU A 103 10.81 5.26 -9.56
CA LEU A 103 10.40 6.27 -10.54
C LEU A 103 10.57 7.69 -9.96
N LEU A 104 10.14 7.91 -8.73
CA LEU A 104 10.28 9.19 -8.04
C LEU A 104 11.74 9.59 -7.90
N ARG A 105 12.63 8.67 -7.52
CA ARG A 105 14.07 8.94 -7.42
C ARG A 105 14.66 9.34 -8.77
N LYS A 106 14.29 8.64 -9.85
CA LYS A 106 14.72 9.00 -11.21
C LYS A 106 14.26 10.41 -11.58
N GLN A 107 13.00 10.73 -11.28
CA GLN A 107 12.43 12.04 -11.55
C GLN A 107 13.12 13.13 -10.72
N GLN A 108 13.40 12.86 -9.45
CA GLN A 108 14.14 13.76 -8.56
C GLN A 108 15.54 14.06 -9.09
N THR A 109 16.28 13.05 -9.57
CA THR A 109 17.60 13.25 -10.20
C THR A 109 17.49 14.16 -11.43
N ILE A 110 16.50 13.97 -12.30
CA ILE A 110 16.31 14.85 -13.47
C ILE A 110 16.05 16.30 -13.03
N ILE A 111 15.21 16.53 -12.03
CA ILE A 111 14.88 17.88 -11.57
C ILE A 111 16.06 18.54 -10.85
N LEU A 112 16.69 17.85 -9.91
CA LEU A 112 17.70 18.44 -9.03
C LEU A 112 19.09 18.47 -9.67
N ASP A 113 19.49 17.40 -10.35
CA ASP A 113 20.85 17.23 -10.84
C ASP A 113 21.00 17.75 -12.28
N ASP A 114 19.92 17.78 -13.06
CA ASP A 114 19.94 18.39 -14.40
C ASP A 114 19.30 19.79 -14.40
N GLU A 115 17.98 19.89 -14.19
CA GLU A 115 17.24 21.13 -14.48
C GLU A 115 17.67 22.29 -13.55
N LEU A 116 17.78 22.02 -12.25
CA LEU A 116 18.24 23.02 -11.28
C LEU A 116 19.70 23.41 -11.50
N ILE A 117 20.58 22.45 -11.83
CA ILE A 117 21.98 22.75 -12.14
C ILE A 117 22.10 23.59 -13.41
N GLN A 118 21.31 23.28 -14.44
CA GLN A 118 21.25 24.08 -15.67
C GLN A 118 20.76 25.50 -15.40
N TRP A 119 19.71 25.66 -14.58
CA TRP A 119 19.24 26.99 -14.19
C TRP A 119 20.32 27.77 -13.43
N LYS A 120 20.99 27.15 -12.45
CA LYS A 120 22.13 27.78 -11.73
C LYS A 120 23.25 28.18 -12.67
N ARG A 121 23.55 27.36 -13.69
CA ARG A 121 24.57 27.70 -14.70
C ARG A 121 24.14 28.90 -15.54
N ARG A 122 22.87 28.99 -15.95
CA ARG A 122 22.34 30.16 -16.65
C ARG A 122 22.47 31.43 -15.80
N GLN A 123 22.14 31.34 -14.50
CA GLN A 123 22.30 32.46 -13.56
C GLN A 123 23.76 32.92 -13.45
N GLN A 124 24.71 31.99 -13.36
CA GLN A 124 26.14 32.32 -13.33
C GLN A 124 26.58 33.04 -14.61
N LEU A 125 26.10 32.60 -15.78
CA LEU A 125 26.41 33.24 -17.05
C LEU A 125 25.76 34.63 -17.17
N ALA A 126 24.53 34.80 -16.67
CA ALA A 126 23.86 36.10 -16.60
C ALA A 126 24.68 37.10 -15.77
N GLY A 127 25.28 36.65 -14.67
CA GLY A 127 26.21 37.46 -13.86
C GLY A 127 27.44 37.97 -14.62
N ASN A 128 27.83 37.30 -15.70
CA ASN A 128 28.94 37.71 -16.59
C ASN A 128 28.45 38.47 -17.84
N GLY A 129 27.21 38.96 -17.86
CA GLY A 129 26.62 39.68 -18.99
C GLY A 129 25.98 38.78 -20.04
N GLY A 130 25.79 37.48 -19.75
CA GLY A 130 25.00 36.56 -20.57
C GLY A 130 23.49 36.83 -20.50
N PRO A 131 22.68 36.06 -21.24
CA PRO A 131 21.22 36.20 -21.20
C PRO A 131 20.66 35.86 -19.80
N PRO A 132 19.55 36.49 -19.40
CA PRO A 132 18.91 36.22 -18.11
C PRO A 132 18.43 34.76 -17.99
N GLU A 133 18.48 34.23 -16.78
CA GLU A 133 18.29 32.81 -16.46
C GLU A 133 16.84 32.30 -16.53
N GLY A 134 15.87 33.22 -16.56
CA GLY A 134 14.44 32.95 -16.52
C GLY A 134 13.88 32.68 -15.12
N SER A 135 12.56 32.63 -14.99
CA SER A 135 11.89 32.41 -13.70
C SER A 135 12.14 31.01 -13.12
N LEU A 136 12.23 30.93 -11.79
CA LEU A 136 12.27 29.68 -11.02
C LEU A 136 10.92 28.98 -10.91
N ASP A 137 9.82 29.66 -11.27
CA ASP A 137 8.45 29.15 -11.05
C ASP A 137 8.23 27.76 -11.68
N VAL A 138 8.87 27.48 -12.82
CA VAL A 138 8.77 26.19 -13.53
C VAL A 138 9.47 25.05 -12.79
N LEU A 139 10.51 25.34 -12.00
CA LEU A 139 11.18 24.36 -11.14
C LEU A 139 10.45 24.18 -9.80
N GLN A 140 9.69 25.20 -9.38
CA GLN A 140 8.95 25.21 -8.12
C GLN A 140 7.60 24.46 -8.22
N SER A 141 6.95 24.50 -9.39
CA SER A 141 5.66 23.87 -9.68
C SER A 141 5.75 22.35 -9.81
#